data_AF-A0A382STS6-F1
#
_entry.id   AF-A0A382STS6-F1
#
_cell.length_a   1.000
_cell.length_b   1.000
_cell.length_c   1.000
_cell.angle_alpha   90.00
_cell.angle_beta   90.00
_cell.angle_gamma   90.00
#
_symmetry.space_group_name_H-M   'P 1'
#
loop_
_entity.id
_entity.type
_entity.pdbx_description
1 polymer ?
#
loop_
_entity_poly.entity_id
_entity_poly.type
_entity_poly.pdbx_seq_one_letter_code
_entity_poly.pdbx_strand_id
1 'polypeptide(L)'
;MAGRQLLLRLEELGSSLKPWQVLERLRRDFPADLCRAAVSLHESRLAARAKFGEQAAVMFFDSEALQMASGAPVATHRASRFVEGEPVADVTCGIGGDCLALARRGP
;
A
#
# COMPACT_ATOMS: atom_id res chain seq x y z
N MET A 1 -13.73 -2.70 -13.10
CA MET A 1 -13.57 -2.88 -11.63
C MET A 1 -13.16 -4.32 -11.24
N ALA A 2 -12.34 -5.03 -12.03
CA ALA A 2 -11.95 -6.42 -11.70
C ALA A 2 -10.92 -6.52 -10.56
N GLY A 3 -9.98 -5.57 -10.45
CA GLY A 3 -8.90 -5.62 -9.45
C GLY A 3 -9.37 -5.50 -8.00
N ARG A 4 -10.36 -4.64 -7.71
CA ARG A 4 -10.90 -4.49 -6.35
C ARG A 4 -11.65 -5.76 -5.91
N GLN A 5 -12.43 -6.35 -6.81
CA GLN A 5 -13.12 -7.62 -6.54
C GLN A 5 -12.13 -8.75 -6.29
N LEU A 6 -11.02 -8.81 -7.04
CA LEU A 6 -9.95 -9.77 -6.84
C LEU A 6 -9.30 -9.64 -5.45
N LEU A 7 -9.00 -8.42 -5.00
CA LEU A 7 -8.42 -8.18 -3.67
C LEU A 7 -9.37 -8.61 -2.54
N LEU A 8 -10.67 -8.28 -2.66
CA LEU A 8 -11.69 -8.74 -1.71
C LEU A 8 -11.77 -10.26 -1.65
N ARG A 9 -11.77 -10.92 -2.82
CA ARG A 9 -11.81 -12.39 -2.89
C ARG A 9 -10.55 -13.04 -2.32
N LEU A 10 -9.40 -12.40 -2.52
CA LEU A 10 -8.14 -12.85 -1.94
C LEU A 10 -8.17 -12.77 -0.41
N GLU A 11 -8.66 -11.68 0.18
CA GLU A 11 -8.79 -11.53 1.63
C GLU A 11 -9.71 -12.61 2.22
N GLU A 12 -10.86 -12.87 1.59
CA GLU A 12 -11.80 -13.92 1.99
C GLU A 12 -11.18 -15.32 1.92
N LEU A 13 -10.42 -15.63 0.86
CA LEU A 13 -9.80 -16.94 0.70
C LEU A 13 -8.56 -17.11 1.61
N GLY A 14 -7.80 -16.04 1.82
CA GLY A 14 -6.57 -16.02 2.60
C GLY A 14 -6.80 -16.27 4.10
N SER A 15 -8.00 -16.01 4.61
CA SER A 15 -8.34 -16.30 6.02
C SER A 15 -8.41 -17.79 6.34
N SER A 16 -8.48 -18.66 5.33
CA SER A 16 -8.77 -20.10 5.54
C SER A 16 -7.92 -21.05 4.70
N LEU A 17 -7.11 -20.54 3.76
CA LEU A 17 -6.36 -21.36 2.81
C LEU A 17 -4.87 -21.04 2.80
N LYS A 18 -4.07 -21.97 2.28
CA LYS A 18 -2.65 -21.73 2.01
C LYS A 18 -2.48 -20.87 0.74
N PRO A 19 -1.39 -20.07 0.63
CA PRO A 19 -1.19 -19.15 -0.48
C PRO A 19 -1.31 -19.77 -1.89
N TRP A 20 -0.78 -21.00 -2.08
CA TRP A 20 -0.88 -21.69 -3.37
C TRP A 20 -2.33 -22.10 -3.71
N GLN A 21 -3.16 -22.43 -2.72
CA GLN A 21 -4.59 -22.76 -2.91
C GLN A 21 -5.39 -21.50 -3.27
N VAL A 22 -5.03 -20.36 -2.67
CA VAL A 22 -5.62 -19.06 -3.01
C VAL A 22 -5.32 -18.74 -4.48
N LEU A 23 -4.04 -18.83 -4.89
CA LEU A 23 -3.63 -18.60 -6.28
C LEU A 23 -4.34 -19.52 -7.28
N GLU A 24 -4.44 -20.82 -6.97
CA GLU A 24 -5.14 -21.79 -7.83
C GLU A 24 -6.60 -21.41 -8.03
N ARG A 25 -7.30 -21.03 -6.96
CA ARG A 25 -8.72 -20.63 -7.01
C ARG A 25 -8.91 -19.33 -7.77
N LEU A 26 -8.10 -18.31 -7.51
CA LEU A 26 -8.20 -17.01 -8.18
C LEU A 26 -7.96 -17.13 -9.70
N ARG A 27 -7.05 -18.01 -10.13
CA ARG A 27 -6.76 -18.24 -11.57
C ARG A 27 -7.90 -18.85 -12.37
N ARG A 28 -8.94 -19.38 -11.72
CA ARG A 28 -10.14 -19.90 -12.42
C ARG A 28 -11.00 -18.77 -12.97
N ASP A 29 -11.03 -17.64 -12.26
CA ASP A 29 -11.93 -16.52 -12.56
C ASP A 29 -11.19 -15.27 -13.06
N PHE A 30 -9.87 -15.19 -12.89
CA PHE A 30 -9.06 -14.01 -13.20
C PHE A 30 -7.77 -14.36 -13.97
N PRO A 31 -7.25 -13.44 -14.81
CA PRO A 31 -5.99 -13.62 -15.51
C PRO A 31 -4.83 -13.89 -14.54
N ALA A 32 -3.96 -14.84 -14.89
CA ALA A 32 -2.88 -15.28 -14.01
C ALA A 32 -1.95 -14.16 -13.53
N ASP A 33 -1.72 -13.15 -14.38
CA ASP A 33 -0.86 -12.00 -14.07
C ASP A 33 -1.49 -11.09 -13.03
N LEU A 34 -2.81 -10.90 -13.12
CA LEU A 34 -3.59 -10.12 -12.17
C LEU A 34 -3.64 -10.82 -10.80
N CYS A 35 -3.78 -12.15 -10.78
CA CYS A 35 -3.70 -12.94 -9.54
C CYS A 35 -2.35 -12.79 -8.85
N ARG A 36 -1.24 -12.82 -9.60
CA ARG A 36 0.11 -12.62 -9.05
C ARG A 36 0.26 -11.21 -8.47
N ALA A 37 -0.15 -10.19 -9.22
CA ALA A 37 -0.11 -8.81 -8.75
C ALA A 37 -0.94 -8.59 -7.47
N ALA A 38 -2.13 -9.21 -7.37
CA ALA A 38 -2.97 -9.11 -6.19
C ALA A 38 -2.35 -9.75 -4.95
N VAL A 39 -1.71 -10.92 -5.09
CA VAL A 39 -0.98 -11.56 -3.98
C VAL A 39 0.21 -10.72 -3.55
N SER A 40 1.04 -10.26 -4.49
CA SER A 40 2.19 -9.39 -4.17
C SER A 40 1.76 -8.09 -3.48
N LEU A 41 0.65 -7.48 -3.94
CA LEU A 41 0.10 -6.29 -3.30
C LEU A 41 -0.42 -6.60 -1.89
N HIS A 42 -1.13 -7.71 -1.71
CA HIS A 42 -1.64 -8.13 -0.39
C HIS A 42 -0.51 -8.32 0.62
N GLU A 43 0.54 -9.06 0.24
CA GLU A 43 1.73 -9.25 1.09
C GLU A 43 2.43 -7.92 1.40
N SER A 44 2.55 -7.05 0.40
CA SER A 44 3.14 -5.72 0.58
C SER A 44 2.31 -4.85 1.54
N ARG A 45 0.98 -4.93 1.49
CA ARG A 45 0.09 -4.22 2.43
C ARG A 45 0.28 -4.68 3.87
N LEU A 46 0.48 -5.99 4.08
CA LEU A 46 0.76 -6.53 5.41
C LEU A 46 2.09 -5.98 5.95
N ALA A 47 3.16 -6.03 5.16
CA ALA A 47 4.47 -5.48 5.54
C ALA A 47 4.43 -3.96 5.75
N ALA A 48 3.68 -3.24 4.91
CA ALA A 48 3.55 -1.79 4.95
C ALA A 48 2.88 -1.27 6.22
N ARG A 49 2.12 -2.09 6.97
CA ARG A 49 1.54 -1.70 8.26
C ARG A 49 2.58 -1.13 9.24
N ALA A 50 3.82 -1.63 9.20
CA ALA A 50 4.90 -1.12 10.04
C ALA A 50 5.25 0.36 9.77
N LYS A 51 5.10 0.83 8.51
CA LYS A 51 5.39 2.22 8.12
C LYS A 51 4.15 3.10 8.06
N PHE A 52 2.99 2.54 7.69
CA PHE A 52 1.78 3.29 7.32
C PHE A 52 0.56 3.00 8.19
N GLY A 53 0.65 2.07 9.16
CA GLY A 53 -0.48 1.67 9.99
C GLY A 53 -1.67 1.16 9.16
N GLU A 54 -2.88 1.52 9.57
CA GLU A 54 -4.11 1.08 8.89
C GLU A 54 -4.25 1.65 7.46
N GLN A 55 -3.59 2.76 7.13
CA GLN A 55 -3.63 3.31 5.77
C GLN A 55 -3.01 2.35 4.74
N ALA A 56 -2.11 1.45 5.18
CA ALA A 56 -1.55 0.42 4.31
C ALA A 56 -2.62 -0.43 3.62
N ALA A 57 -3.78 -0.67 4.26
CA ALA A 57 -4.83 -1.51 3.72
C ALA A 57 -5.45 -0.99 2.40
N VAL A 58 -5.33 0.32 2.14
CA VAL A 58 -5.93 0.96 0.96
C VAL A 58 -4.90 1.50 -0.04
N MET A 59 -3.61 1.50 0.33
CA MET A 59 -2.51 1.96 -0.54
C MET A 59 -2.10 0.90 -1.57
N PHE A 60 -1.38 1.34 -2.60
CA PHE A 60 -0.74 0.48 -3.59
C PHE A 60 0.76 0.49 -3.38
N PHE A 61 1.37 -0.69 -3.48
CA PHE A 61 2.79 -0.88 -3.20
C PHE A 61 3.45 -1.65 -4.33
N ASP A 62 4.64 -1.19 -4.67
CA ASP A 62 5.72 -2.02 -5.16
C ASP A 62 6.63 -2.35 -3.95
N SER A 63 7.22 -3.55 -3.94
CA SER A 63 8.07 -4.01 -2.85
C SER A 63 9.34 -3.17 -2.69
N GLU A 64 9.96 -2.74 -3.80
CA GLU A 64 11.20 -1.96 -3.77
C GLU A 64 10.95 -0.57 -3.19
N ALA A 65 9.94 0.13 -3.70
CA ALA A 65 9.54 1.44 -3.21
C ALA A 65 9.03 1.39 -1.76
N LEU A 66 8.40 0.30 -1.34
CA LEU A 66 8.04 0.09 0.08
C LEU A 66 9.29 0.03 0.97
N GLN A 67 10.37 -0.61 0.53
CA GLN A 67 11.63 -0.64 1.28
C GLN A 67 12.25 0.75 1.38
N MET A 68 12.23 1.52 0.29
CA MET A 68 12.79 2.87 0.22
C MET A 68 11.97 3.95 0.94
N ALA A 69 10.67 3.75 1.13
CA ALA A 69 9.81 4.76 1.74
C ALA A 69 10.22 5.12 3.17
N SER A 70 10.11 6.40 3.53
CA SER A 70 10.31 6.89 4.89
C SER A 70 9.39 6.17 5.88
N GLY A 71 9.91 5.84 7.07
CA GLY A 71 9.08 5.43 8.20
C GLY A 71 8.32 6.63 8.80
N ALA A 72 7.17 6.36 9.44
CA ALA A 72 6.30 7.41 10.00
C ALA A 72 7.00 8.46 10.88
N PRO A 73 7.96 8.13 11.78
CA PRO A 73 8.64 9.13 12.60
C PRO A 73 9.45 10.14 11.79
N VAL A 74 10.15 9.67 10.75
CA VAL A 74 10.98 10.53 9.88
C VAL A 74 10.10 11.41 9.00
N ALA A 75 9.07 10.83 8.39
CA ALA A 75 8.11 11.57 7.57
C ALA A 75 7.42 12.69 8.38
N THR A 76 6.99 12.37 9.61
CA THR A 76 6.37 13.34 10.53
C THR A 76 7.33 14.46 10.93
N HIS A 77 8.58 14.11 11.27
CA HIS A 77 9.60 15.11 11.61
C HIS A 77 9.94 16.03 10.42
N ARG A 78 10.02 15.50 9.20
CA ARG A 78 10.22 16.32 8.00
C ARG A 78 9.03 17.24 7.76
N ALA A 79 7.82 16.70 7.82
CA ALA A 79 6.61 17.47 7.65
C ALA A 79 6.55 18.61 8.67
N SER A 80 6.96 18.40 9.94
CA SER A 80 6.92 19.40 11.01
C SER A 80 7.77 20.65 10.77
N ARG A 81 8.64 20.66 9.75
CA ARG A 81 9.50 21.80 9.39
C ARG A 81 8.82 22.82 8.46
N PHE A 82 7.73 22.44 7.82
CA PHE A 82 6.95 23.34 6.96
C PHE A 82 5.97 24.19 7.79
N VAL A 83 5.39 25.23 7.21
CA VAL A 83 4.32 26.00 7.87
C VAL A 83 3.02 25.20 7.74
N GLU A 84 2.27 25.09 8.83
CA GLU A 84 0.96 24.43 8.81
C GLU A 84 -0.05 25.29 8.05
N GLY A 85 -0.87 24.67 7.20
CA GLY A 85 -1.89 25.32 6.37
C GLY A 85 -1.40 25.87 5.03
N GLU A 86 -0.09 25.85 4.77
CA GLU A 86 0.50 26.34 3.51
C GLU A 86 0.71 25.21 2.50
N PRO A 87 0.58 25.49 1.19
CA PRO A 87 0.76 24.48 0.16
C PRO A 87 2.21 24.01 0.02
N VAL A 88 2.42 22.70 -0.09
CA VAL A 88 3.76 22.10 -0.25
C VAL A 88 3.78 21.11 -1.42
N ALA A 89 4.74 21.29 -2.32
CA ALA A 89 4.98 20.35 -3.42
C ALA A 89 6.02 19.27 -3.02
N ASP A 90 5.61 18.01 -3.00
CA ASP A 90 6.52 16.85 -2.90
C ASP A 90 6.94 16.37 -4.29
N VAL A 91 8.05 16.92 -4.80
CA VAL A 91 8.57 16.63 -6.15
C VAL A 91 9.25 15.26 -6.28
N THR A 92 9.39 14.53 -5.18
CA THR A 92 10.01 13.20 -5.12
C THR A 92 9.15 12.24 -4.31
N CYS A 93 7.84 12.29 -4.53
CA CYS A 93 6.87 11.68 -3.60
C CYS A 93 6.95 10.15 -3.49
N GLY A 94 7.53 9.46 -4.48
CA GLY A 94 7.60 8.00 -4.50
C GLY A 94 6.21 7.37 -4.30
N ILE A 95 6.10 6.40 -3.38
CA ILE A 95 4.81 5.80 -2.98
C ILE A 95 3.98 6.66 -2.00
N GLY A 96 4.37 7.92 -1.78
CA GLY A 96 3.61 8.91 -1.02
C GLY A 96 3.88 8.95 0.48
N GLY A 97 5.01 8.42 0.95
CA GLY A 97 5.27 8.35 2.40
C GLY A 97 5.45 9.69 3.09
N ASP A 98 6.29 10.57 2.53
CA ASP A 98 6.45 11.93 3.05
C ASP A 98 5.21 12.78 2.69
N CYS A 99 4.66 12.62 1.47
CA CYS A 99 3.42 13.28 1.03
C CYS A 99 2.23 13.06 1.98
N LEU A 100 2.02 11.84 2.50
CA LEU A 100 0.97 11.58 3.50
C LEU A 100 1.18 12.35 4.81
N ALA A 101 2.42 12.57 5.23
CA ALA A 101 2.72 13.36 6.42
C ALA A 101 2.57 14.86 6.16
N LEU A 102 2.96 15.34 4.97
CA LEU A 102 2.76 16.72 4.53
C LEU A 102 1.27 17.07 4.41
N ALA A 103 0.46 16.20 3.80
CA ALA A 103 -0.98 16.39 3.65
C ALA A 103 -1.75 16.47 4.98
N ARG A 104 -1.17 15.96 6.08
CA ARG A 104 -1.73 16.12 7.44
C ARG A 104 -1.49 17.52 8.01
N ARG A 105 -0.62 18.33 7.39
CA ARG A 105 -0.26 19.68 7.84
C ARG A 105 -0.80 20.80 6.94
N GLY A 106 -1.25 20.54 5.73
CA GLY A 106 -1.72 21.58 4.81
C GLY A 106 -2.16 21.05 3.44
N PRO A 107 -2.77 21.90 2.59
CA PRO A 107 -3.28 21.56 1.26
C PRO A 107 -2.19 21.35 0.18
#